data_AF-A0AAD8ESQ9-F1
#
_entry.id   AF-A0AAD8ESQ9-F1
#
_cell.length_a   1.000
_cell.length_b   1.000
_cell.length_c   1.000
_cell.angle_alpha   90.00
_cell.angle_beta   90.00
_cell.angle_gamma   90.00
#
_symmetry.space_group_name_H-M   'P 1'
#
loop_
_entity.id
_entity.type
_entity.pdbx_description
1 polymer ?
#
loop_
_entity_poly.entity_id
_entity_poly.type
_entity_poly.pdbx_seq_one_letter_code
_entity_poly.pdbx_strand_id
1 'polypeptide(L)' 'CECLLFSATYGKEYGTFSSPDYPHPYQENINCLLYTFIASRDEIIEITFKDFDVQKSHLE' A
#
# COMPACT_ATOMS: atom_id res chain seq x y z
N CYS A 1 9.09 10.40 -5.72
CA CYS A 1 8.24 9.40 -5.04
C CYS A 1 8.95 8.07 -5.08
N GLU A 2 9.09 7.40 -3.95
CA GLU A 2 9.48 5.98 -3.93
C GLU A 2 8.28 5.13 -4.36
N CYS A 3 8.51 4.11 -5.19
CA CYS A 3 7.44 3.28 -5.75
C CYS A 3 7.63 1.82 -5.31
N LEU A 4 6.65 1.30 -4.59
CA LEU A 4 6.59 -0.09 -4.16
C LEU A 4 5.66 -0.85 -5.11
N LEU A 5 6.24 -1.80 -5.86
CA LEU A 5 5.53 -2.58 -6.87
C LEU A 5 5.05 -3.92 -6.30
N PHE A 6 3.75 -4.19 -6.50
CA PHE A 6 3.08 -5.45 -6.17
C PHE A 6 2.51 -6.05 -7.46
N SER A 7 3.29 -6.88 -8.14
CA SER A 7 2.91 -7.51 -9.41
C SER A 7 2.62 -9.01 -9.31
N ALA A 8 2.88 -9.63 -8.16
CA ALA A 8 2.64 -11.05 -7.93
C ALA A 8 2.46 -11.35 -6.44
N THR A 9 1.73 -12.42 -6.13
CA THR A 9 1.55 -12.94 -4.77
C THR A 9 2.61 -13.98 -4.37
N TYR A 10 3.57 -14.27 -5.26
CA TYR A 10 4.64 -15.27 -5.08
C TYR A 10 4.13 -16.65 -4.65
N GLY A 11 3.07 -17.13 -5.30
CA GLY A 11 2.48 -18.44 -5.05
C GLY A 11 1.51 -18.48 -3.86
N LYS A 12 1.15 -17.33 -3.29
CA LYS A 12 0.08 -17.20 -2.29
C LYS A 12 -1.26 -16.87 -2.95
N GLU A 13 -2.35 -17.14 -2.24
CA GLU A 13 -3.70 -16.75 -2.68
C GLU A 13 -3.87 -15.22 -2.75
N TYR A 14 -3.23 -14.49 -1.85
CA TYR A 14 -3.20 -13.03 -1.82
C TYR A 14 -1.88 -12.50 -1.26
N GLY A 15 -1.59 -11.23 -1.56
CA GLY A 15 -0.47 -10.48 -0.99
C GLY A 15 -0.92 -9.56 0.15
N THR A 16 0.03 -9.05 0.92
CA THR A 16 -0.20 -8.06 1.97
C THR A 16 0.70 -6.87 1.76
N PHE A 17 0.18 -5.66 1.96
CA PHE A 17 0.97 -4.44 2.01
C PHE A 17 0.65 -3.71 3.32
N SER A 18 1.60 -2.90 3.78
CA SER A 18 1.45 -2.07 4.97
C SER A 18 2.20 -0.76 4.79
N SER A 19 1.88 0.23 5.62
CA SER A 19 2.72 1.41 5.76
C SER A 19 4.14 0.99 6.22
N PRO A 20 5.15 1.84 5.98
CA PRO A 20 6.44 1.68 6.64
C PRO A 20 6.23 1.56 8.16
N ASP A 21 6.98 0.67 8.81
CA ASP A 21 6.99 0.43 10.25
C ASP A 21 5.71 -0.11 10.91
N TYR A 22 4.64 -0.40 10.14
CA TYR A 22 3.43 -1.06 10.67
C TYR A 22 3.79 -2.34 11.47
N PRO A 23 3.26 -2.55 12.68
CA PRO A 23 2.08 -1.88 13.28
C PRO A 23 2.37 -0.57 14.03
N HIS A 24 3.59 -0.05 13.98
CA HIS A 24 3.90 1.27 14.52
C HIS A 24 3.46 2.37 13.53
N PRO A 25 3.28 3.62 14.01
CA PRO A 25 3.00 4.75 13.14
C PRO A 25 4.05 4.90 12.04
N TYR A 26 3.61 5.25 10.83
CA TYR A 26 4.51 5.56 9.72
C TYR A 26 5.35 6.79 10.04
N GLN A 27 6.54 6.86 9.45
CA GLN A 27 7.48 7.97 9.70
C GLN A 27 6.89 9.32 9.31
N GLU A 28 7.17 10.34 10.11
CA GLU A 28 6.92 11.73 9.70
C GLU A 28 7.82 12.09 8.50
N ASN A 29 7.37 13.04 7.67
CA ASN A 29 8.10 13.55 6.51
C ASN A 29 8.31 12.54 5.37
N ILE A 30 7.41 11.56 5.20
CA ILE A 30 7.31 10.81 3.94
C ILE A 30 6.91 11.79 2.83
N ASN A 31 7.91 12.28 2.09
CA ASN A 31 7.68 13.24 1.00
C ASN A 31 6.74 12.68 -0.08
N CYS A 32 6.93 11.42 -0.48
CA CYS A 32 6.04 10.72 -1.40
C CYS A 32 6.36 9.21 -1.48
N LEU A 33 5.41 8.37 -1.11
CA LEU A 33 5.44 6.91 -1.25
C LEU A 33 4.24 6.45 -2.08
N LEU A 34 4.48 5.66 -3.12
CA LEU A 34 3.47 5.17 -4.06
C LEU A 34 3.41 3.64 -4.03
N TYR A 35 2.23 3.10 -3.75
CA TYR A 35 1.95 1.67 -3.86
C TYR A 35 1.32 1.40 -5.24
N THR A 36 2.00 0.61 -6.06
CA THR A 36 1.54 0.24 -7.41
C THR A 36 1.21 -1.24 -7.44
N PHE A 37 -0.05 -1.56 -7.72
CA PHE A 37 -0.53 -2.93 -7.88
C PHE A 37 -0.73 -3.22 -9.36
N ILE A 38 -0.17 -4.31 -9.86
CA ILE A 38 -0.29 -4.75 -11.26
C ILE A 38 -0.80 -6.18 -11.29
N ALA A 39 -1.99 -6.39 -11.87
CA ALA A 39 -2.56 -7.70 -12.13
C ALA A 39 -2.02 -8.30 -13.44
N SER A 40 -2.04 -9.62 -13.56
CA SER A 40 -1.81 -10.29 -14.84
C SER A 40 -2.99 -10.08 -15.77
N ARG A 41 -2.83 -10.51 -17.04
CA ARG A 41 -3.95 -10.54 -17.99
C ARG A 41 -5.07 -11.41 -17.41
N ASP A 42 -6.29 -10.89 -17.44
CA ASP A 42 -7.52 -11.53 -16.95
C ASP A 42 -7.65 -11.65 -15.42
N GLU A 43 -6.83 -10.94 -14.64
CA GLU A 43 -6.96 -10.80 -13.18
C GLU A 43 -7.54 -9.43 -12.79
N ILE A 44 -8.24 -9.39 -11.65
CA ILE A 44 -8.73 -8.14 -11.03
C ILE A 44 -8.03 -7.99 -9.68
N ILE A 45 -7.53 -6.78 -9.41
CA ILE A 45 -6.93 -6.44 -8.11
C ILE A 45 -8.05 -6.02 -7.15
N GLU A 46 -8.23 -6.79 -6.08
CA GLU A 46 -9.06 -6.42 -4.94
C GLU A 46 -8.17 -5.94 -3.78
N ILE A 47 -8.45 -4.75 -3.24
CA ILE A 47 -7.72 -4.18 -2.12
C ILE A 47 -8.66 -4.04 -0.94
N THR A 48 -8.29 -4.67 0.18
CA THR A 48 -9.00 -4.55 1.46
C THR A 48 -8.08 -3.91 2.50
N PHE A 49 -8.47 -2.75 3.02
CA PHE A 49 -7.79 -2.12 4.15
C PHE A 49 -8.29 -2.75 5.46
N LYS A 50 -7.38 -3.39 6.20
CA LYS A 50 -7.67 -3.95 7.53
C LYS A 50 -7.50 -2.94 8.65
N ASP A 51 -6.62 -1.98 8.45
CA ASP A 51 -6.33 -0.86 9.33
C ASP A 51 -5.99 0.35 8.45
N PHE A 52 -6.46 1.54 8.84
CA PHE A 52 -6.29 2.76 8.07
C PHE A 52 -6.34 3.99 8.99
N ASP A 53 -5.16 4.55 9.25
CA ASP A 53 -4.99 5.82 9.95
C ASP A 53 -3.94 6.65 9.21
N VAL A 54 -4.36 7.82 8.72
CA VAL A 54 -3.50 8.75 7.98
C VAL A 54 -3.74 10.17 8.48
N GLN A 55 -2.69 10.98 8.48
CA GLN A 55 -2.77 12.38 8.85
C GLN A 55 -3.79 13.07 7.93
N LYS A 56 -4.84 13.63 8.55
CA LYS A 56 -5.81 14.45 7.84
C LYS A 56 -5.07 15.66 7.30
N SER A 57 -5.06 15.85 5.98
CA SER A 57 -4.75 17.18 5.46
C SER A 57 -5.79 18.13 6.02
N HIS A 58 -5.32 19.22 6.65
CA HIS A 58 -6.20 20.32 7.01
C HIS A 58 -6.73 20.86 5.67
N LEU A 59 -7.97 20.48 5.33
CA LEU A 59 -8.72 21.17 4.28
C LEU A 59 -9.09 22.52 4.88
N GLU A 60 -8.21 23.51 4.69
CA GLU A 60 -8.64 24.91 4.61
C GLU A 60 -9.07 25.23 3.18
#